data_AF-A0A6P1TT90-F1
#
_entry.id   AF-A0A6P1TT90-F1
#
_cell.length_a   1.000
_cell.length_b   1.000
_cell.length_c   1.000
_cell.angle_alpha   90.00
_cell.angle_beta   90.00
_cell.angle_gamma   90.00
#
_symmetry.space_group_name_H-M   'P 1'
#
loop_
_entity.id
_entity.type
_entity.pdbx_description
1 polymer ?
#
loop_
_entity_poly.entity_id
_entity_poly.type
_entity_poly.pdbx_seq_one_letter_code
_entity_poly.pdbx_strand_id
1 'polypeptide(L)'
;MGTIEYQVVEHTKTLAGTRKVYLTTKARELLDTLQKASINTGFVDNDYIFVNEKGRIHVRALDYRLRKYCSNLNIPEKSMHKIRKTFISTLIDNNVNINYIRETVGHESEETTYKSYCFNRLSTEKTENILENVLCG
;
A
#
# COMPACT_ATOMS: atom_id res chain seq x y z
N MET A 1 -34.51 -5.22 3.33
CA MET A 1 -33.11 -5.48 2.92
C MET A 1 -32.21 -4.79 3.93
N GLY A 2 -31.47 -5.53 4.75
CA GLY A 2 -30.56 -4.94 5.75
C GLY A 2 -29.30 -4.42 5.08
N THR A 3 -29.01 -3.13 5.20
CA THR A 3 -27.75 -2.52 4.79
C THR A 3 -26.66 -2.95 5.76
N ILE A 4 -25.58 -3.57 5.25
CA ILE A 4 -24.39 -3.88 6.05
C ILE A 4 -23.58 -2.58 6.18
N GLU A 5 -23.59 -1.98 7.37
CA GLU A 5 -22.77 -0.81 7.69
C GLU A 5 -21.40 -1.25 8.22
N TYR A 6 -20.34 -0.65 7.67
CA TYR A 6 -18.97 -0.88 8.12
C TYR A 6 -18.51 0.27 9.03
N GLN A 7 -18.49 0.02 10.34
CA GLN A 7 -17.99 0.96 11.33
C GLN A 7 -16.47 0.80 11.52
N VAL A 8 -15.74 1.91 11.58
CA VAL A 8 -14.34 1.91 12.04
C VAL A 8 -14.38 1.94 13.56
N VAL A 9 -13.75 0.96 14.19
CA VAL A 9 -13.58 0.90 15.64
C VAL A 9 -12.16 1.32 15.99
N GLU A 10 -11.99 2.07 17.08
CA GLU A 10 -10.69 2.62 17.51
C GLU A 10 -9.67 1.54 17.92
N HIS A 11 -10.12 0.34 18.26
CA HIS A 11 -9.23 -0.72 18.71
C HIS A 11 -8.77 -1.59 17.54
N THR A 12 -7.45 -1.74 17.43
CA THR A 12 -6.89 -2.80 16.60
C THR A 12 -7.10 -4.12 17.32
N LYS A 13 -7.55 -5.16 16.59
CA LYS A 13 -7.77 -6.51 17.17
C LYS A 13 -6.52 -7.12 17.80
N THR A 14 -5.34 -6.62 17.46
CA THR A 14 -4.04 -7.02 18.02
C THR A 14 -3.10 -5.81 18.17
N LEU A 15 -2.06 -5.91 19.01
CA LEU A 15 -0.99 -4.91 19.17
C LEU A 15 -0.27 -4.57 17.84
N ALA A 16 -0.30 -5.50 16.87
CA ALA A 16 0.27 -5.32 15.54
C ALA A 16 -0.51 -4.35 14.62
N GLY A 17 -1.72 -3.93 15.02
CA GLY A 17 -2.54 -3.09 14.16
C GLY A 17 -2.12 -1.61 14.13
N THR A 18 -1.48 -1.12 15.20
CA THR A 18 -0.96 0.25 15.24
C THR A 18 0.48 0.27 14.77
N ARG A 19 0.75 1.00 13.68
CA ARG A 19 2.08 1.07 13.09
C ARG A 19 2.36 2.44 12.52
N LYS A 20 3.64 2.84 12.56
CA LYS A 20 4.12 4.04 11.89
C LYS A 20 4.55 3.68 10.48
N VAL A 21 4.04 4.41 9.50
CA VAL A 21 4.42 4.26 8.10
C VAL A 21 5.13 5.52 7.65
N TYR A 22 6.31 5.37 7.05
CA TYR A 22 7.01 6.50 6.47
C TYR A 22 6.22 7.03 5.27
N LEU A 23 5.89 8.33 5.30
CA LEU A 23 5.29 9.04 4.18
C LEU A 23 6.40 9.67 3.34
N THR A 24 6.45 9.35 2.06
CA THR A 24 7.36 10.04 1.13
C THR A 24 6.94 11.50 0.95
N THR A 25 7.85 12.35 0.45
CA THR A 25 7.54 13.76 0.14
C THR A 25 6.28 13.89 -0.72
N LYS A 26 6.20 13.11 -1.82
CA LYS A 26 5.03 13.05 -2.69
C LYS A 26 3.76 12.60 -1.97
N ALA A 27 3.85 11.65 -1.04
CA ALA A 27 2.69 11.23 -0.25
C ALA A 27 2.19 12.36 0.66
N ARG A 28 3.10 13.12 1.28
CA ARG A 28 2.74 14.29 2.10
C ARG A 28 2.08 15.38 1.25
N GLU A 29 2.65 15.71 0.09
CA GLU A 29 2.07 16.68 -0.85
C GLU A 29 0.65 16.29 -1.31
N LEU A 30 0.41 14.99 -1.54
CA LEU A 30 -0.92 14.48 -1.87
C LEU A 30 -1.91 14.65 -0.71
N LEU A 31 -1.48 14.37 0.52
CA LEU A 31 -2.32 14.58 1.71
C LEU A 31 -2.66 16.06 1.90
N ASP A 32 -1.68 16.95 1.71
CA ASP A 32 -1.91 18.41 1.78
C ASP A 32 -2.90 18.88 0.70
N THR A 33 -2.79 18.31 -0.50
CA THR A 33 -3.72 18.60 -1.60
C THR A 33 -5.13 18.14 -1.28
N LEU A 34 -5.29 16.94 -0.70
CA LEU A 34 -6.58 16.42 -0.25
C LEU A 34 -7.18 17.30 0.84
N GLN A 35 -6.38 17.72 1.83
CA GLN A 35 -6.83 18.60 2.90
C GLN A 35 -7.32 19.95 2.35
N LYS A 36 -6.57 20.57 1.43
CA LYS A 36 -6.98 21.81 0.76
C LYS A 36 -8.28 21.63 -0.03
N ALA A 37 -8.43 20.51 -0.74
CA ALA A 37 -9.66 20.19 -1.47
C ALA A 37 -10.86 20.04 -0.54
N SER A 38 -10.71 19.36 0.60
CA SER A 38 -11.77 19.24 1.62
C SER A 38 -12.18 20.60 2.18
N ILE A 39 -11.21 21.47 2.49
CA ILE A 39 -11.49 22.85 2.94
C ILE A 39 -12.27 23.64 1.88
N ASN A 40 -11.82 23.58 0.62
CA ASN A 40 -12.45 24.32 -0.47
C ASN A 40 -13.87 23.83 -0.81
N THR A 41 -14.14 22.54 -0.64
CA THR A 41 -15.45 21.94 -0.95
C THR A 41 -16.41 21.94 0.25
N GLY A 42 -15.89 22.11 1.47
CA GLY A 42 -16.67 21.97 2.70
C GLY A 42 -17.06 20.53 3.03
N PHE A 43 -16.51 19.52 2.32
CA PHE A 43 -16.80 18.12 2.58
C PHE A 43 -16.02 17.65 3.82
N VAL A 44 -16.74 17.24 4.87
CA VAL A 44 -16.18 16.77 6.14
C VAL A 44 -16.97 15.55 6.62
N ASP A 45 -16.27 14.57 7.16
CA ASP A 45 -16.84 13.40 7.85
C ASP A 45 -15.83 12.95 8.92
N ASN A 46 -16.13 13.20 10.21
CA ASN A 46 -15.40 12.69 11.38
C ASN A 46 -13.85 12.64 11.24
N ASP A 47 -13.23 13.73 10.81
CA ASP A 47 -11.78 13.85 10.60
C ASP A 47 -11.15 12.84 9.61
N TYR A 48 -11.95 12.18 8.77
CA TYR A 48 -11.45 11.34 7.70
C TYR A 48 -10.78 12.17 6.60
N ILE A 49 -9.64 11.67 6.10
CA ILE A 49 -8.87 12.32 5.02
C ILE A 49 -9.52 12.13 3.64
N PHE A 50 -10.12 10.95 3.40
CA PHE A 50 -10.71 10.59 2.10
C PHE A 50 -12.23 10.74 2.15
N VAL A 51 -12.70 11.94 1.80
CA VAL A 51 -14.12 12.32 1.84
C VAL A 51 -14.61 12.86 0.51
N ASN A 52 -15.91 12.74 0.27
CA ASN A 52 -16.62 13.39 -0.84
C ASN A 52 -17.97 13.93 -0.35
N GLU A 53 -18.79 14.44 -1.27
CA GLU A 53 -20.14 14.96 -1.01
C GLU A 53 -21.08 13.97 -0.29
N LYS A 54 -20.79 12.66 -0.34
CA LYS A 54 -21.57 11.58 0.30
C LYS A 54 -20.91 11.07 1.59
N GLY A 55 -19.89 11.76 2.09
CA GLY A 55 -19.11 11.38 3.27
C GLY A 55 -17.86 10.56 2.93
N ARG A 56 -17.45 9.68 3.84
CA ARG A 56 -16.23 8.86 3.72
C ARG A 56 -16.23 7.99 2.45
N ILE A 57 -15.12 8.04 1.74
CA ILE A 57 -14.89 7.17 0.57
C ILE A 57 -14.60 5.74 1.03
N HIS A 58 -15.43 4.79 0.60
CA HIS A 58 -15.19 3.37 0.84
C HIS A 58 -14.05 2.82 -0.03
N VAL A 59 -13.30 1.86 0.52
CA VAL A 59 -12.19 1.18 -0.16
C VAL A 59 -12.62 0.58 -1.52
N ARG A 60 -13.83 0.02 -1.61
CA ARG A 60 -14.37 -0.53 -2.86
C ARG A 60 -14.54 0.54 -3.95
N ALA A 61 -14.97 1.75 -3.58
CA ALA A 61 -15.10 2.85 -4.52
C ALA A 61 -13.73 3.29 -5.04
N LEU A 62 -12.70 3.27 -4.18
CA LEU A 62 -11.33 3.59 -4.56
C LEU A 62 -10.72 2.52 -5.48
N ASP A 63 -10.89 1.23 -5.16
CA ASP A 63 -10.40 0.13 -6.03
C ASP A 63 -11.09 0.15 -7.40
N TYR A 64 -12.40 0.41 -7.43
CA TYR A 64 -13.14 0.57 -8.69
C TYR A 64 -12.59 1.72 -9.54
N ARG A 65 -12.38 2.91 -8.95
CA ARG A 65 -11.81 4.06 -9.66
C ARG A 65 -10.42 3.76 -10.20
N LEU A 66 -9.58 3.12 -9.39
CA LEU A 66 -8.22 2.74 -9.78
C LEU A 66 -8.20 1.82 -11.00
N ARG A 67 -9.02 0.75 -10.99
CA ARG A 67 -9.15 -0.17 -12.13
C ARG A 67 -9.69 0.53 -13.37
N LYS A 68 -10.70 1.37 -13.20
CA LYS A 68 -11.26 2.18 -14.30
C LYS A 68 -10.19 3.06 -14.94
N TYR A 69 -9.34 3.71 -14.16
CA TYR A 69 -8.25 4.51 -14.70
C TYR A 69 -7.19 3.66 -15.42
N CYS A 70 -6.84 2.48 -14.90
CA CYS A 70 -5.95 1.55 -15.61
C CYS A 70 -6.53 1.14 -16.97
N SER A 71 -7.82 0.78 -17.01
CA SER A 71 -8.54 0.41 -18.23
C SER A 71 -8.56 1.56 -19.24
N ASN A 72 -8.89 2.78 -18.81
CA ASN A 72 -8.89 3.97 -19.66
C ASN A 72 -7.51 4.32 -20.24
N LEU A 73 -6.44 4.03 -19.51
CA LEU A 73 -5.05 4.24 -19.94
C LEU A 73 -4.49 3.04 -20.72
N ASN A 74 -5.29 1.99 -20.93
CA ASN A 74 -4.90 0.75 -21.57
C ASN A 74 -3.67 0.08 -20.93
N ILE A 75 -3.57 0.16 -19.59
CA ILE A 75 -2.51 -0.49 -18.81
C ILE A 75 -3.08 -1.64 -17.96
N PRO A 76 -2.24 -2.63 -17.58
CA PRO A 76 -2.70 -3.74 -16.75
C PRO A 76 -3.34 -3.28 -15.44
N GLU A 77 -4.54 -3.77 -15.13
CA GLU A 77 -5.24 -3.41 -13.91
C GLU A 77 -4.42 -3.70 -12.64
N LYS A 78 -4.28 -2.66 -11.82
CA LYS A 78 -3.67 -2.74 -10.50
C LYS A 78 -4.77 -2.58 -9.45
N SER A 79 -5.08 -3.64 -8.72
CA SER A 79 -5.89 -3.54 -7.51
C SER A 79 -5.06 -3.01 -6.34
N MET A 80 -5.72 -2.59 -5.26
CA MET A 80 -5.03 -2.16 -4.03
C MET A 80 -4.06 -3.22 -3.49
N HIS A 81 -4.47 -4.49 -3.54
CA HIS A 81 -3.59 -5.60 -3.16
C HIS A 81 -2.34 -5.68 -4.04
N LYS A 82 -2.49 -5.57 -5.37
CA LYS A 82 -1.36 -5.57 -6.31
C LYS A 82 -0.41 -4.38 -6.09
N ILE A 83 -0.94 -3.21 -5.76
CA ILE A 83 -0.12 -2.03 -5.40
C ILE A 83 0.70 -2.35 -4.15
N ARG A 84 0.06 -2.87 -3.09
CA ARG A 84 0.75 -3.27 -1.86
C ARG A 84 1.83 -4.33 -2.12
N LYS A 85 1.55 -5.32 -2.98
CA LYS A 85 2.55 -6.31 -3.40
C LYS A 85 3.76 -5.65 -4.06
N THR A 86 3.50 -4.73 -4.98
CA THR A 86 4.53 -3.99 -5.72
C THR A 86 5.40 -3.18 -4.74
N PHE A 87 4.77 -2.45 -3.81
CA PHE A 87 5.45 -1.69 -2.75
C PHE A 87 6.40 -2.57 -1.93
N ILE A 88 5.90 -3.67 -1.36
CA ILE A 88 6.72 -4.59 -0.55
C ILE A 88 7.91 -5.09 -1.34
N SER A 89 7.64 -5.57 -2.54
CA SER A 89 8.69 -6.18 -3.34
C SER A 89 9.73 -5.18 -3.87
N THR A 90 9.32 -3.94 -4.13
CA THR A 90 10.27 -2.87 -4.49
C THR A 90 11.22 -2.58 -3.34
N LEU A 91 10.73 -2.61 -2.09
CA LEU A 91 11.59 -2.44 -0.92
C LEU A 91 12.58 -3.62 -0.75
N ILE A 92 12.13 -4.85 -0.99
CA ILE A 92 12.99 -6.05 -0.97
C ILE A 92 14.07 -5.95 -2.06
N ASP A 93 13.69 -5.60 -3.28
CA ASP A 93 14.60 -5.45 -4.43
C ASP A 93 15.67 -4.36 -4.19
N ASN A 94 15.43 -3.43 -3.26
CA ASN A 94 16.35 -2.37 -2.85
C ASN A 94 17.06 -2.67 -1.50
N ASN A 95 17.09 -3.93 -1.07
CA ASN A 95 17.77 -4.39 0.15
C ASN A 95 17.30 -3.68 1.44
N VAL A 96 16.07 -3.18 1.49
CA VAL A 96 15.49 -2.65 2.73
C VAL A 96 15.29 -3.81 3.71
N ASN A 97 15.64 -3.59 4.97
CA ASN A 97 15.57 -4.63 6.00
C ASN A 97 14.16 -5.26 6.07
N ILE A 98 14.09 -6.59 5.97
CA ILE A 98 12.83 -7.34 5.90
C ILE A 98 11.95 -7.15 7.14
N ASN A 99 12.54 -7.00 8.33
CA ASN A 99 11.79 -6.74 9.57
C ASN A 99 11.15 -5.37 9.54
N TYR A 100 11.86 -4.36 9.05
CA TYR A 100 11.31 -3.02 8.85
C TYR A 100 10.14 -3.03 7.84
N ILE A 101 10.27 -3.78 6.75
CA ILE A 101 9.18 -3.94 5.77
C ILE A 101 7.96 -4.60 6.43
N ARG A 102 8.17 -5.70 7.17
CA ARG A 102 7.12 -6.45 7.87
C ARG A 102 6.34 -5.56 8.84
N GLU A 103 7.05 -4.78 9.65
CA GLU A 103 6.47 -3.81 10.59
C GLU A 103 5.66 -2.73 9.86
N THR A 104 6.22 -2.15 8.80
CA THR A 104 5.57 -1.10 8.00
C THR A 104 4.25 -1.57 7.38
N VAL A 105 4.21 -2.81 6.90
CA VAL A 105 3.02 -3.34 6.25
C VAL A 105 2.04 -3.98 7.25
N GLY A 106 2.49 -4.32 8.46
CA GLY A 106 1.65 -4.92 9.50
C GLY A 106 1.34 -6.39 9.24
N HIS A 107 2.35 -7.18 8.83
CA HIS A 107 2.22 -8.64 8.77
C HIS A 107 2.65 -9.24 10.11
N GLU A 108 1.77 -10.03 10.72
CA GLU A 108 2.07 -10.71 12.00
C GLU A 108 3.15 -11.79 11.84
N SER A 109 3.21 -12.45 10.68
CA SER A 109 4.22 -13.48 10.37
C SER A 109 5.16 -13.04 9.24
N GLU A 110 6.46 -13.27 9.45
CA GLU A 110 7.51 -13.16 8.43
C GLU A 110 7.24 -14.05 7.22
N GLU A 111 6.62 -15.22 7.43
CA GLU A 111 6.30 -16.19 6.39
C GLU A 111 5.36 -15.61 5.32
N THR A 112 4.43 -14.73 5.71
CA THR A 112 3.54 -14.03 4.78
C THR A 112 4.31 -13.03 3.91
N THR A 113 5.41 -12.48 4.43
CA THR A 113 6.26 -11.53 3.70
C THR A 113 7.24 -12.28 2.79
N TYR A 114 7.88 -13.34 3.28
CA TYR A 114 8.80 -14.15 2.48
C TYR A 114 8.10 -14.92 1.36
N LYS A 115 7.07 -15.73 1.66
CA LYS A 115 6.41 -16.59 0.65
C LYS A 115 5.72 -15.82 -0.48
N SER A 116 5.33 -14.57 -0.25
CA SER A 116 4.57 -13.78 -1.22
C SER A 116 5.39 -12.75 -1.98
N TYR A 117 6.60 -12.41 -1.52
CA TYR A 117 7.33 -11.25 -2.02
C TYR A 117 8.84 -11.42 -2.21
N CYS A 118 9.49 -12.38 -1.55
CA CYS A 118 10.90 -12.71 -1.78
C CYS A 118 11.04 -13.70 -2.95
N PHE A 119 10.72 -13.23 -4.16
CA PHE A 119 11.06 -13.97 -5.37
C PHE A 119 12.27 -13.30 -6.01
N ASN A 120 13.25 -14.09 -6.44
CA ASN A 120 14.31 -13.56 -7.27
C ASN A 120 13.70 -13.04 -8.59
N ARG A 121 13.87 -11.75 -8.84
CA ARG A 121 13.32 -11.04 -10.01
C ARG A 121 14.38 -10.69 -11.04
N LEU A 122 15.63 -10.99 -10.74
CA LEU A 122 16.72 -10.83 -11.68
C LEU A 122 16.64 -11.91 -12.74
N SER A 123 17.19 -11.63 -13.92
CA SER A 123 17.48 -12.70 -14.87
C SER A 123 18.46 -13.68 -14.24
N THR A 124 18.43 -14.93 -14.71
CA THR A 124 19.37 -15.96 -14.29
C THR A 124 20.81 -15.46 -14.39
N GLU A 125 21.17 -14.85 -15.53
CA GLU A 125 22.50 -14.28 -15.78
C GLU A 125 22.92 -13.19 -14.77
N LYS A 126 22.00 -12.30 -14.38
CA LYS A 126 22.29 -11.28 -13.34
C LYS A 126 22.44 -11.91 -11.96
N THR A 127 21.69 -12.97 -11.69
CA THR A 127 21.75 -13.69 -10.42
C THR A 127 23.09 -14.41 -10.29
N GLU A 128 23.49 -15.13 -11.32
CA GLU A 128 24.77 -15.87 -11.37
C GLU A 128 25.96 -14.93 -11.22
N ASN A 129 25.96 -13.78 -11.91
CA ASN A 129 27.02 -12.78 -11.75
C ASN A 129 27.12 -12.21 -10.33
N ILE A 130 25.99 -12.00 -9.65
CA ILE A 130 26.02 -11.54 -8.24
C ILE A 130 26.56 -12.64 -7.34
N LEU A 131 26.14 -13.89 -7.55
CA LEU A 131 26.62 -15.03 -6.77
C LEU A 131 28.13 -15.23 -6.93
N GLU A 132 28.64 -15.15 -8.15
CA GLU A 132 30.08 -15.25 -8.42
C GLU A 132 30.87 -14.16 -7.68
N ASN A 133 30.43 -12.90 -7.79
CA ASN A 133 31.09 -11.78 -7.12
C ASN A 133 31.03 -11.85 -5.59
N VAL A 134 30.00 -12.47 -5.01
CA VAL A 134 29.83 -12.53 -3.55
C VAL A 134 30.53 -13.74 -2.94
N LEU A 135 30.57 -14.87 -3.65
CA LEU A 135 31.12 -16.14 -3.15
C LEU A 135 32.59 -16.33 -3.50
N CYS A 136 33.04 -15.75 -4.61
CA CYS A 136 34.40 -15.90 -5.14
C CYS A 136 35.19 -14.59 -5.15
N GLY A 137 34.57 -13.46 -4.77
CA GLY A 137 35.18 -12.14 -4.68
C GLY A 137 35.85 -11.85 -3.34
#